data_AF-A0A562S6C8-F1
#
_entry.id   AF-A0A562S6C8-F1
#
_cell.length_a   1.000
_cell.length_b   1.000
_cell.length_c   1.000
_cell.angle_alpha   90.00
_cell.angle_beta   90.00
_cell.angle_gamma   90.00
#
_symmetry.space_group_name_H-M   'P 1'
#
loop_
_entity.id
_entity.type
_entity.pdbx_description
1 polymer ?
#
loop_
_entity_poly.entity_id
_entity_poly.type
_entity_poly.pdbx_seq_one_letter_code
_entity_poly.pdbx_strand_id
1 'polypeptide(L)' 'MSKSKAPISELKKRQDALSSLPPTARNSLSPEEVEIFLHGDVWPEELCHKLSEFLFPLEDEKLCKDKI' A
#
# COMPACT_ATOMS: atom_id res chain seq x y z
N MET A 1 -21.21 13.41 2.47
CA MET A 1 -20.71 12.65 1.30
C MET A 1 -19.30 13.14 1.02
N SER A 2 -18.28 12.29 1.20
CA SER A 2 -16.90 12.65 0.88
C SER A 2 -16.23 11.47 0.20
N LYS A 3 -16.57 11.25 -1.08
CA LYS A 3 -15.84 10.36 -1.97
C LYS A 3 -14.59 11.11 -2.44
N SER A 4 -13.53 11.07 -1.63
CA SER A 4 -12.23 11.61 -1.99
C SER A 4 -11.55 10.66 -2.97
N LYS A 5 -11.94 10.75 -4.25
CA LYS A 5 -11.27 10.07 -5.35
C LYS A 5 -9.78 10.41 -5.29
N ALA A 6 -8.93 9.41 -5.00
CA ALA A 6 -7.49 9.60 -4.94
C ALA A 6 -7.01 10.36 -6.19
N PRO A 7 -6.24 11.45 -6.05
CA PRO A 7 -5.76 12.20 -7.20
C PRO A 7 -4.92 11.25 -8.07
N ILE A 8 -5.06 11.34 -9.40
CA ILE A 8 -4.42 10.46 -10.39
C ILE A 8 -2.89 10.33 -10.16
N SER A 9 -2.28 11.34 -9.53
CA SER A 9 -0.89 11.33 -9.07
C SER A 9 -0.55 10.23 -8.05
N GLU A 10 -1.47 9.87 -7.16
CA GLU A 10 -1.27 8.79 -6.18
C GLU A 10 -1.30 7.42 -6.82
N LEU A 11 -2.18 7.19 -7.80
CA LEU A 11 -2.31 5.89 -8.44
C LEU A 11 -1.02 5.50 -9.17
N LYS A 12 -0.38 6.48 -9.82
CA LYS A 12 0.94 6.28 -10.44
C LYS A 12 2.02 5.96 -9.39
N LYS A 13 2.06 6.70 -8.27
CA LYS A 13 2.99 6.44 -7.17
C LYS A 13 2.78 5.05 -6.55
N ARG A 14 1.52 4.62 -6.43
CA ARG A 14 1.17 3.28 -5.96
C ARG A 14 1.59 2.22 -6.98
N GLN A 15 1.36 2.39 -8.27
CA GLN A 15 1.88 1.46 -9.29
C GLN A 15 3.41 1.35 -9.29
N ASP A 16 4.10 2.49 -9.18
CA ASP A 16 5.57 2.53 -9.04
C ASP A 16 6.01 1.80 -7.77
N ALA A 17 5.36 2.03 -6.62
CA ALA A 17 5.63 1.32 -5.38
C ALA A 17 5.41 -0.19 -5.52
N LEU A 18 4.28 -0.62 -6.10
CA LEU A 18 3.98 -2.04 -6.35
C LEU A 18 5.02 -2.69 -7.27
N SER A 19 5.50 -1.96 -8.27
CA SER A 19 6.52 -2.44 -9.21
C SER A 19 7.91 -2.45 -8.59
N SER A 20 8.17 -1.55 -7.64
CA SER A 20 9.42 -1.48 -6.89
C SER A 20 9.50 -2.51 -5.76
N LEU A 21 8.38 -3.13 -5.38
CA LEU A 21 8.36 -4.23 -4.43
C LEU A 21 9.14 -5.44 -4.96
N PRO A 22 9.86 -6.15 -4.09
CA PRO A 22 10.54 -7.37 -4.46
C PRO A 22 9.52 -8.45 -4.91
N PRO A 23 9.95 -9.40 -5.77
CA PRO A 23 9.07 -10.44 -6.31
C PRO A 23 8.45 -11.32 -5.21
N THR A 24 9.10 -11.46 -4.06
CA THR A 24 8.55 -12.14 -2.87
C THR A 24 7.33 -11.43 -2.30
N ALA A 25 7.38 -10.10 -2.17
CA ALA A 25 6.25 -9.29 -1.73
C ALA A 25 5.12 -9.33 -2.75
N ARG A 26 5.42 -9.14 -4.03
CA ARG A 26 4.42 -9.20 -5.12
C ARG A 26 3.71 -10.56 -5.20
N ASN A 27 4.44 -11.67 -5.02
CA ASN A 27 3.83 -13.00 -4.98
C ASN A 27 3.03 -13.26 -3.69
N SER A 28 3.35 -12.55 -2.62
CA SER A 28 2.58 -12.60 -1.37
C SER A 28 1.24 -11.88 -1.47
N LEU A 29 1.08 -10.97 -2.43
CA LEU A 29 -0.16 -10.23 -2.64
C LEU A 29 -1.09 -10.99 -3.58
N SER A 30 -2.32 -11.18 -3.12
CA SER A 30 -3.42 -11.61 -3.97
C SER A 30 -3.86 -10.50 -4.94
N PRO A 31 -4.51 -10.85 -6.06
CA PRO A 31 -5.04 -9.85 -6.99
C PRO A 31 -6.03 -8.87 -6.33
N GLU A 32 -6.78 -9.33 -5.33
CA GLU A 32 -7.69 -8.49 -4.54
C GLU A 32 -6.92 -7.47 -3.69
N GLU A 33 -5.86 -7.91 -3.00
CA GLU A 33 -4.96 -7.03 -2.25
C GLU A 33 -4.25 -6.01 -3.14
N VAL A 34 -3.87 -6.39 -4.36
CA VAL A 34 -3.28 -5.46 -5.35
C VAL A 34 -4.28 -4.39 -5.77
N GLU A 35 -5.55 -4.76 -5.99
CA GLU A 35 -6.60 -3.77 -6.27
C GLU A 35 -6.80 -2.82 -5.09
N ILE A 36 -6.81 -3.33 -3.86
CA ILE A 36 -6.90 -2.50 -2.64
C ILE A 36 -5.66 -1.61 -2.49
N PHE A 37 -4.47 -2.10 -2.82
CA PHE A 37 -3.24 -1.32 -2.79
C PHE A 37 -3.30 -0.14 -3.78
N LEU A 38 -3.77 -0.38 -5.00
CA LEU A 38 -3.81 0.60 -6.07
C LEU A 38 -5.00 1.57 -5.96
N HIS A 39 -6.18 1.05 -5.64
CA HIS A 39 -7.45 1.77 -5.69
C HIS A 39 -8.14 1.93 -4.33
N GLY A 40 -7.74 1.15 -3.33
CA GLY A 40 -8.30 1.23 -2.00
C GLY A 40 -7.99 2.57 -1.33
N ASP A 41 -9.01 3.15 -0.72
CA ASP A 41 -8.88 4.31 0.15
C ASP A 41 -8.16 3.96 1.47
N VAL A 42 -8.30 2.71 1.92
CA VAL A 42 -7.73 2.18 3.15
C VAL A 42 -7.10 0.82 2.86
N TRP A 43 -5.89 0.60 3.37
CA TRP A 43 -5.25 -0.72 3.32
C TRP A 43 -5.61 -1.48 4.60
N PRO A 44 -6.05 -2.75 4.50
CA PRO A 44 -6.24 -3.57 5.68
C PRO A 44 -4.91 -3.72 6.41
N GLU A 45 -4.97 -3.84 7.74
CA GLU A 45 -3.76 -3.98 8.58
C GLU A 45 -2.88 -5.14 8.10
N GLU A 46 -3.48 -6.24 7.67
CA GLU A 46 -2.76 -7.40 7.12
C GLU A 46 -1.93 -7.02 5.89
N LEU A 47 -2.51 -6.26 4.94
CA LEU A 47 -1.81 -5.80 3.74
C LEU A 47 -0.71 -4.81 4.09
N CYS A 48 -1.02 -3.85 4.97
CA CYS A 48 -0.06 -2.84 5.38
C CYS A 48 1.11 -3.45 6.15
N HIS A 49 0.87 -4.41 7.04
CA HIS A 49 1.89 -5.12 7.80
C HIS A 49 2.79 -5.95 6.88
N LYS A 50 2.18 -6.71 5.97
CA LYS A 50 2.90 -7.53 4.99
C LYS A 50 3.78 -6.68 4.09
N LEU A 51 3.27 -5.54 3.63
CA LEU A 51 4.03 -4.59 2.82
C LEU A 51 5.04 -3.79 3.63
N SER A 52 4.79 -3.55 4.92
CA SER A 52 5.68 -2.77 5.76
C SER A 52 7.05 -3.42 5.88
N GLU A 53 7.11 -4.75 5.90
CA GLU A 53 8.36 -5.53 5.89
C GLU A 53 9.21 -5.29 4.62
N PHE A 54 8.59 -4.89 3.50
CA PHE A 54 9.26 -4.67 2.23
C PHE A 54 9.42 -3.19 1.84
N LEU A 55 8.48 -2.34 2.27
CA LEU A 55 8.46 -0.90 1.98
C LEU A 55 9.27 -0.11 3.03
N PHE A 56 9.35 -0.62 4.26
CA PHE A 56 10.10 0.00 5.34
C PHE A 56 11.13 -1.03 5.86
N PRO A 57 12.43 -0.82 5.65
CA PRO A 57 13.42 -1.48 6.49
C PRO A 57 13.05 -1.17 7.95
N LEU A 58 13.15 -2.15 8.84
CA LEU A 58 12.69 -2.22 10.24
C LEU A 58 13.03 -1.04 11.20
N GLU A 59 13.45 0.12 10.72
CA GLU A 59 13.84 1.30 11.50
C GLU A 59 12.78 2.41 11.57
N ASP A 60 11.69 2.38 10.78
CA ASP A 60 10.70 3.47 10.73
C ASP A 60 9.23 3.01 10.94
N GLU A 61 8.91 2.56 12.15
CA GLU A 61 7.55 2.15 12.61
C GLU A 61 6.56 3.35 12.77
N LYS A 62 6.82 4.51 12.16
CA LYS A 62 6.15 5.77 12.52
C LYS A 62 5.29 6.43 11.43
N LEU A 63 4.81 5.68 10.42
CA LEU A 63 4.02 6.29 9.32
C LEU A 63 2.56 5.83 9.20
N CYS A 64 2.15 4.71 9.80
CA CYS A 64 0.78 4.18 9.60
C CYS A 64 -0.26 4.59 10.67
N LYS A 65 0.11 5.39 11.69
CA LYS A 65 -0.79 5.78 12.79
C LYS A 65 -1.44 7.16 12.65
N ASP A 66 -1.08 7.97 11.66
CA ASP A 66 -1.54 9.37 11.55
C ASP A 66 -2.79 9.50 10.66
N LYS A 67 -3.92 8.90 11.09
CA LYS A 67 -5.26 9.25 10.60
C LYS A 67 -6.40 8.73 11.51
N ILE A 68 -6.36 9.06 12.80
CA ILE A 68 -7.54 9.02 13.68
C ILE A 68 -7.66 10.33 14.46
#